data_AF-A0A7C3K4J9-F1
#
_entry.id   AF-A0A7C3K4J9-F1
#
_cell.length_a   1.000
_cell.length_b   1.000
_cell.length_c   1.000
_cell.angle_alpha   90.00
_cell.angle_beta   90.00
_cell.angle_gamma   90.00
#
_symmetry.space_group_name_H-M   'P 1'
#
loop_
_entity.id
_entity.type
_entity.pdbx_description
1 polymer ?
#
loop_
_entity_poly.entity_id
_entity_poly.type
_entity_poly.pdbx_seq_one_letter_code
_entity_poly.pdbx_strand_id
1 'polypeptide(L)'
;TYALSKLQNTYVFDVDKSANKMQVAAAVTAQYGVKVEEVNIIIAKGKTKQTYRKRSRPVAGKRSDVKKAYVRVAKGESIPVFDAIDEAAEKQEKAAEQAAKVAEKQAKKESK
;
A
#
# COMPACT_ATOMS: atom_id res chain seq x y z
N THR A 1 3.17 4.87 1.67
CA THR A 1 3.13 3.86 0.60
C THR A 1 1.78 3.85 -0.08
N TYR A 2 0.65 3.87 0.66
CA TYR A 2 -0.70 3.87 0.10
C TYR A 2 -0.97 4.96 -0.96
N ALA A 3 -0.56 6.21 -0.71
CA ALA A 3 -0.72 7.29 -1.69
C ALA A 3 -0.04 7.01 -3.05
N LEU A 4 1.13 6.34 -3.04
CA LEU A 4 1.85 5.99 -4.28
C LEU A 4 1.15 4.86 -5.06
N SER A 5 0.50 3.94 -4.34
CA SER A 5 -0.30 2.88 -4.95
C SER A 5 -1.46 3.47 -5.75
N LYS A 6 -2.22 4.40 -5.15
CA LYS A 6 -3.42 4.99 -5.75
C LYS A 6 -3.12 5.94 -6.91
N LEU A 7 -2.05 6.72 -6.81
CA LEU A 7 -1.74 7.78 -7.80
C LEU A 7 -0.83 7.31 -8.94
N GLN A 8 0.05 6.35 -8.67
CA GLN A 8 1.18 6.02 -9.56
C GLN A 8 1.36 4.51 -9.77
N ASN A 9 0.41 3.67 -9.34
CA ASN A 9 0.49 2.20 -9.42
C ASN A 9 1.83 1.65 -8.92
N THR A 10 2.37 2.28 -7.87
CA THR A 10 3.68 1.94 -7.31
C THR A 10 3.49 1.29 -5.95
N TYR A 11 3.89 0.02 -5.87
CA TYR A 11 3.79 -0.82 -4.69
C TYR A 11 5.14 -0.94 -3.98
N VAL A 12 5.12 -1.10 -2.66
CA VAL A 12 6.34 -1.18 -1.86
C VAL A 12 6.43 -2.53 -1.18
N PHE A 13 7.51 -3.25 -1.44
CA PHE A 13 7.82 -4.55 -0.87
C PHE A 13 9.01 -4.46 0.06
N ASP A 14 8.92 -5.11 1.21
CA ASP A 14 10.09 -5.39 2.04
C ASP A 14 10.75 -6.67 1.51
N VAL A 15 11.99 -6.54 1.05
CA VAL A 15 12.73 -7.60 0.34
C VAL A 15 14.03 -7.94 1.07
N ASP A 16 14.60 -9.09 0.73
CA ASP A 16 15.86 -9.52 1.32
C ASP A 16 17.04 -8.60 0.96
N LYS A 17 17.99 -8.43 1.90
CA LYS A 17 19.15 -7.55 1.70
C LYS A 17 20.09 -8.00 0.59
N SER A 18 20.04 -9.25 0.14
CA SER A 18 20.83 -9.76 -0.99
C SER A 18 20.12 -9.62 -2.34
N ALA A 19 18.81 -9.36 -2.36
CA ALA A 19 18.03 -9.37 -3.60
C ALA A 19 18.37 -8.21 -4.58
N ASN A 20 18.45 -8.55 -5.87
CA ASN A 20 18.69 -7.62 -6.97
C ASN A 20 17.40 -7.19 -7.68
N LYS A 21 17.42 -6.08 -8.43
CA LYS A 21 16.26 -5.55 -9.16
C LYS A 21 15.60 -6.57 -10.09
N MET A 22 16.42 -7.34 -10.84
CA MET A 22 15.92 -8.35 -11.76
C MET A 22 15.20 -9.51 -11.04
N GLN A 23 15.72 -9.93 -9.89
CA GLN A 23 15.11 -10.99 -9.08
C GLN A 23 13.78 -10.53 -8.50
N VAL A 24 13.72 -9.29 -8.01
CA VAL A 24 12.47 -8.72 -7.50
C VAL A 24 11.42 -8.62 -8.60
N ALA A 25 11.79 -8.14 -9.79
CA ALA A 25 10.86 -8.08 -10.92
C ALA A 25 10.30 -9.46 -11.30
N ALA A 26 11.18 -10.47 -11.43
CA ALA A 26 10.78 -11.84 -11.75
C ALA A 26 9.87 -12.45 -10.68
N ALA A 27 10.20 -12.26 -9.40
CA ALA A 27 9.41 -12.77 -8.28
C ALA A 27 8.02 -12.13 -8.22
N VAL A 28 7.92 -10.81 -8.42
CA VAL A 28 6.62 -10.10 -8.41
C VAL A 28 5.75 -10.57 -9.57
N THR A 29 6.31 -10.68 -10.78
CA THR A 29 5.56 -11.20 -11.94
C THR A 29 5.12 -12.65 -11.72
N ALA A 30 5.96 -13.50 -11.15
CA ALA A 30 5.62 -14.89 -10.87
C ALA A 30 4.53 -15.05 -9.79
N GLN A 31 4.54 -14.23 -8.74
CA GLN A 31 3.58 -14.34 -7.63
C GLN A 31 2.24 -13.68 -7.92
N TYR A 32 2.24 -12.54 -8.61
CA TYR A 32 1.04 -11.73 -8.81
C TYR A 32 0.52 -11.76 -10.25
N GLY A 33 1.26 -12.34 -11.20
CA GLY A 33 0.86 -12.40 -12.60
C GLY A 33 0.84 -11.04 -13.30
N VAL A 34 1.47 -10.02 -12.71
CA VAL A 34 1.47 -8.64 -13.22
C VAL A 34 2.74 -8.30 -13.98
N LYS A 35 2.62 -7.36 -14.92
CA LYS A 35 3.72 -6.80 -15.69
C LYS A 35 4.37 -5.63 -14.95
N VAL A 36 5.65 -5.79 -14.62
CA VAL A 36 6.46 -4.76 -13.96
C VAL A 36 7.08 -3.82 -14.99
N GLU A 37 6.87 -2.51 -14.83
CA GLU A 37 7.49 -1.47 -15.66
C GLU A 37 8.87 -1.06 -15.12
N GLU A 38 8.96 -0.81 -13.81
CA GLU A 38 10.16 -0.25 -13.18
C GLU A 38 10.32 -0.76 -11.75
N VAL A 39 11.57 -0.96 -11.32
CA VAL A 39 11.93 -1.33 -9.95
C VAL A 39 13.00 -0.41 -9.39
N ASN A 40 12.67 0.25 -8.29
CA ASN A 40 13.56 1.12 -7.52
C ASN A 40 13.77 0.56 -6.12
N ILE A 41 15.03 0.37 -5.73
CA ILE A 41 15.39 -0.31 -4.48
C ILE A 41 16.19 0.66 -3.61
N ILE A 42 15.85 0.72 -2.32
CA ILE A 42 16.62 1.45 -1.32
C ILE A 42 16.82 0.58 -0.07
N ILE A 43 17.90 0.84 0.67
CA ILE A 43 18.11 0.24 2.00
C ILE A 43 17.80 1.31 3.04
N ALA A 44 16.70 1.13 3.78
CA ALA A 44 16.34 1.97 4.90
C ALA A 44 17.12 1.52 6.15
N LYS A 45 18.03 2.37 6.62
CA LYS A 45 18.81 2.10 7.84
C LYS A 45 17.89 2.05 9.06
N GLY A 46 18.05 1.01 9.87
CA GLY A 46 17.32 0.84 11.11
C GLY A 46 17.72 1.92 12.13
N LYS A 47 16.74 2.47 12.84
CA LYS A 47 17.01 3.44 13.91
C LYS A 47 17.77 2.78 15.07
N THR A 48 18.80 3.47 15.54
CA THR A 48 19.44 3.17 16.83
C THR A 48 18.43 3.48 17.93
N LYS A 49 18.19 2.51 18.82
CA LYS A 49 17.26 2.65 19.94
C LYS A 49 17.95 2.23 21.23
N GLN A 50 17.87 3.09 22.23
CA GLN A 50 18.32 2.78 23.58
C GLN A 50 17.14 2.25 24.38
N THR A 51 17.33 1.13 25.07
CA THR A 51 16.30 0.54 25.94
C THR A 51 16.73 0.70 27.39
N TYR A 52 15.84 1.29 28.20
CA TYR A 52 16.04 1.50 29.63
C TYR A 52 15.26 0.43 30.39
N ARG A 53 15.94 -0.34 31.24
CA ARG A 53 15.33 -1.24 32.22
C ARG A 53 15.59 -0.72 33.63
N LYS A 54 14.59 -0.79 34.51
CA LYS A 54 14.70 -0.31 35.90
C LYS A 54 15.81 -1.07 36.61
N ARG A 55 16.76 -0.35 37.20
CA ARG A 55 17.98 -0.87 37.88
C ARG A 55 19.07 -1.48 36.97
N SER A 56 19.04 -1.24 35.66
CA SER A 56 20.13 -1.63 34.75
C SER A 56 20.68 -0.45 33.97
N ARG A 57 21.94 -0.56 33.53
CA ARG A 57 22.54 0.38 32.58
C ARG A 57 21.73 0.36 31.27
N PRO A 58 21.57 1.51 30.60
CA PRO A 58 20.86 1.53 29.33
C PRO A 58 21.61 0.71 28.29
N VAL A 59 20.89 -0.15 27.58
CA VAL A 59 21.45 -0.98 26.52
C VAL A 59 21.20 -0.29 25.18
N ALA A 60 22.27 -0.01 24.45
CA ALA A 60 22.20 0.48 23.08
C ALA A 60 21.92 -0.71 22.15
N GLY A 61 20.83 -0.62 21.38
CA GLY A 61 20.50 -1.56 20.31
C GLY A 61 20.21 -0.83 19.01
N LYS A 62 20.16 -1.56 17.91
CA LYS A 62 19.77 -1.02 16.60
C LYS A 62 18.66 -1.89 16.03
N ARG A 63 17.64 -1.27 15.42
CA ARG A 63 16.67 -2.01 14.61
C ARG A 63 17.35 -2.59 13.37
N SER A 64 16.83 -3.70 12.85
CA SER A 64 17.28 -4.24 11.57
C SER A 64 17.05 -3.22 10.45
N ASP A 65 18.02 -3.12 9.54
CA ASP A 65 17.80 -2.40 8.29
C ASP A 65 16.85 -3.19 7.39
N VAL A 66 16.04 -2.49 6.62
CA VAL A 66 15.05 -3.09 5.72
C VAL A 66 15.36 -2.62 4.30
N LYS A 67 15.43 -3.55 3.35
CA LYS A 67 15.52 -3.18 1.93
C LYS A 67 14.10 -3.05 1.38
N LYS A 68 13.78 -1.88 0.84
CA LYS A 68 12.48 -1.57 0.24
C LYS A 68 12.60 -1.56 -1.27
N ALA A 69 11.71 -2.27 -1.93
CA ALA A 69 11.55 -2.23 -3.38
C ALA A 69 10.25 -1.52 -3.73
N TYR A 70 10.37 -0.38 -4.41
CA TYR A 70 9.30 0.34 -5.07
C TYR A 70 9.14 -0.25 -6.47
N VAL A 71 8.02 -0.91 -6.72
CA VAL A 71 7.74 -1.62 -7.96
C VAL A 71 6.56 -0.95 -8.61
N ARG A 72 6.78 -0.44 -9.82
CA ARG A 72 5.74 0.15 -10.65
C ARG A 72 5.18 -0.90 -11.58
N VAL A 73 3.86 -1.06 -11.55
CA VAL A 73 3.13 -2.03 -12.36
C VAL A 73 2.47 -1.31 -13.55
N ALA A 74 2.21 -2.05 -14.62
CA ALA A 74 1.52 -1.55 -15.80
C ALA A 74 0.15 -0.94 -15.45
N LYS A 75 -0.25 0.08 -16.20
CA LYS A 75 -1.55 0.74 -16.02
C LYS A 75 -2.69 -0.24 -16.29
N GLY A 76 -3.58 -0.41 -15.33
CA GLY A 76 -4.75 -1.30 -15.43
C GLY A 76 -4.57 -2.65 -14.74
N GLU A 77 -3.36 -2.97 -14.28
CA GLU A 77 -3.10 -4.12 -13.42
C GLU A 77 -2.87 -3.63 -11.99
N SER A 78 -3.46 -4.35 -11.04
CA SER A 78 -3.43 -4.03 -9.63
C SER A 78 -3.16 -5.28 -8.80
N ILE A 79 -2.61 -5.06 -7.60
CA ILE A 79 -2.31 -6.14 -6.67
C ILE A 79 -3.52 -6.31 -5.75
N PRO A 80 -4.04 -7.56 -5.57
CA PRO A 80 -5.30 -7.83 -4.88
C PRO A 80 -5.34 -7.35 -3.42
N VAL A 81 -4.18 -7.21 -2.78
CA VAL A 81 -4.06 -6.69 -1.40
C VAL A 81 -4.55 -5.24 -1.28
N PHE A 82 -4.44 -4.46 -2.35
CA PHE A 82 -4.84 -3.05 -2.37
C PHE A 82 -6.25 -2.85 -2.95
N ASP A 83 -6.67 -3.71 -3.88
CA ASP A 83 -8.02 -3.65 -4.48
C ASP A 83 -9.13 -3.88 -3.45
N ALA A 84 -8.92 -4.80 -2.50
CA ALA A 84 -9.88 -5.07 -1.44
C ALA A 84 -10.17 -3.84 -0.55
N ILE A 85 -9.22 -2.89 -0.49
CA ILE A 85 -9.36 -1.65 0.29
C ILE A 85 -10.13 -0.60 -0.51
N ASP A 86 -9.90 -0.53 -1.82
CA ASP A 86 -10.56 0.44 -2.70
C ASP A 86 -12.04 0.06 -2.95
N GLU A 87 -12.37 -1.24 -3.05
CA GLU A 87 -13.78 -1.71 -3.13
C GLU A 87 -14.60 -1.41 -1.87
N ALA A 88 -13.95 -1.32 -0.69
CA ALA A 88 -14.62 -0.95 0.56
C ALA A 88 -14.98 0.54 0.60
N ALA A 89 -14.22 1.39 -0.09
CA ALA A 89 -14.47 2.82 -0.21
C ALA A 89 -15.56 3.13 -1.26
N GLU A 90 -15.53 2.46 -2.42
CA GLU A 90 -16.54 2.68 -3.46
C GLU A 90 -17.96 2.26 -3.05
N LYS A 91 -18.11 1.26 -2.16
CA LYS A 91 -19.42 0.86 -1.63
C LYS A 91 -20.07 1.94 -0.76
N GLN A 92 -19.28 2.81 -0.12
CA GLN A 92 -19.80 3.89 0.73
C GLN A 92 -20.23 5.11 -0.09
N GLU A 93 -19.50 5.44 -1.17
CA GLU A 93 -19.89 6.53 -2.08
C GLU A 93 -21.15 6.18 -2.87
N LYS A 94 -21.30 4.93 -3.33
CA LYS A 94 -22.51 4.46 -4.02
C LYS A 94 -23.73 4.40 -3.09
N ALA A 95 -23.55 4.11 -1.80
CA ALA A 95 -24.62 4.16 -0.81
C ALA A 95 -25.06 5.61 -0.50
N ALA A 96 -24.13 6.56 -0.46
CA ALA A 96 -24.43 7.99 -0.26
C ALA A 96 -25.15 8.63 -1.47
N GLU A 97 -24.76 8.27 -2.69
CA GLU A 97 -25.41 8.76 -3.90
C GLU A 97 -26.83 8.19 -4.08
N GLN A 98 -27.04 6.93 -3.67
CA GLN A 98 -28.36 6.31 -3.66
C GLN A 98 -29.27 6.92 -2.59
N ALA A 99 -28.76 7.28 -1.41
CA ALA A 99 -29.51 8.00 -0.39
C ALA A 99 -29.92 9.41 -0.85
N ALA A 100 -29.03 10.13 -1.55
CA ALA A 100 -29.33 11.46 -2.11
C ALA A 100 -30.39 11.41 -3.23
N LYS A 101 -30.32 10.42 -4.12
CA LYS A 101 -31.33 10.20 -5.19
C LYS A 101 -32.69 9.76 -4.66
N VAL A 102 -32.74 9.07 -3.52
CA VAL A 102 -33.99 8.67 -2.85
C VAL A 102 -34.63 9.86 -2.11
N ALA A 103 -33.83 10.71 -1.46
CA ALA A 103 -34.31 11.92 -0.79
C ALA A 103 -34.89 12.95 -1.79
N GLU A 104 -34.28 13.13 -2.96
CA GLU A 104 -34.77 14.06 -3.99
C GLU A 104 -36.07 13.56 -4.66
N LYS A 105 -36.24 12.23 -4.79
CA LYS A 105 -37.49 11.63 -5.27
C LYS A 105 -38.63 11.70 -4.25
N GLN A 106 -38.32 11.67 -2.95
CA GLN A 106 -39.31 11.84 -1.88
C GLN A 106 -39.77 13.31 -1.76
N ALA A 107 -38.85 14.28 -1.86
CA ALA A 107 -39.19 15.70 -1.86
C ALA A 107 -40.08 16.13 -3.04
N LYS A 108 -39.90 15.55 -4.23
CA LYS A 108 -40.75 15.80 -5.41
C LYS A 108 -42.13 15.12 -5.35
N LYS A 109 -42.32 14.14 -4.45
CA LYS A 109 -43.59 13.41 -4.26
C LYS A 109 -44.48 14.07 -3.20
N GLU A 110 -43.91 14.84 -2.29
CA GLU A 110 -44.65 15.60 -1.27
C GLU A 110 -45.10 16.99 -1.73
N SER A 111 -44.60 17.47 -2.89
CA SER A 111 -44.94 18.78 -3.47
C SER A 111 -45.91 18.70 -4.67
N LYS A 112 -46.60 17.59 -4.89
CA LYS A 112 -47.64 17.43 -5.92
C LYS A 112 -48.93 16.86 -5.32
#